data_AF-A0AAN7MZ95-F1
#
_entry.id   AF-A0AAN7MZ95-F1
#
_cell.length_a   1.000
_cell.length_b   1.000
_cell.length_c   1.000
_cell.angle_alpha   90.00
_cell.angle_beta   90.00
_cell.angle_gamma   90.00
#
_symmetry.space_group_name_H-M   'P 1'
#
loop_
_entity.id
_entity.type
_entity.pdbx_description
1 polymer ?
#
loop_
_entity_poly.entity_id
_entity_poly.type
_entity_poly.pdbx_seq_one_letter_code
_entity_poly.pdbx_strand_id
1 'polypeptide(L)'
;MAIAKSSTSSFCPLLLNPILLHLTFLFSHASYFFFLPVSSYSGTLDDFVYGGCSHQKYYPGSPYESNLDSLLTSIVNSAAFSSYSNFTAAGASPMDAIYGMYQCRGDLPELDCAACVSHAVIRTRALCPGTCGAAAQLEGCYVKYDNSTFLGVEDKTVVLKKCGIPELLSSLSSSHFSEKLSMKAMASDGAG
;
A
#
# COMPACT_ATOMS: atom_id res chain seq x y z
N MET A 1 23.06 21.63 57.22
CA MET A 1 23.07 20.69 56.07
C MET A 1 22.02 19.61 56.34
N ALA A 2 21.27 19.24 55.30
CA ALA A 2 19.89 18.76 55.36
C ALA A 2 19.64 17.31 55.82
N ILE A 3 18.35 16.98 55.86
CA ILE A 3 17.62 15.93 56.58
C ILE A 3 17.36 14.69 55.68
N ALA A 4 17.13 13.54 56.34
CA ALA A 4 16.79 12.17 55.93
C ALA A 4 15.76 11.90 54.81
N LYS A 5 15.79 10.67 54.22
CA LYS A 5 14.73 9.64 54.35
C LYS A 5 15.05 8.31 53.63
N SER A 6 14.97 7.18 54.35
CA SER A 6 14.61 5.87 53.78
C SER A 6 13.54 5.25 54.69
N SER A 7 12.36 4.98 54.13
CA SER A 7 11.26 4.31 54.84
C SER A 7 10.79 3.14 53.99
N THR A 8 11.19 1.93 54.37
CA THR A 8 10.60 0.68 53.88
C THR A 8 9.32 0.42 54.66
N SER A 9 8.16 0.53 54.01
CA SER A 9 6.88 0.11 54.59
C SER A 9 6.57 -1.34 54.24
N SER A 10 6.49 -2.15 55.29
CA SER A 10 5.98 -3.51 55.34
C SER A 10 4.53 -3.58 54.82
N PHE A 11 4.26 -4.51 53.90
CA PHE A 11 2.89 -4.86 53.48
C PHE A 11 2.43 -6.12 54.21
N CYS A 12 1.28 -5.98 54.88
CA CYS A 12 0.58 -7.01 55.64
C CYS A 12 -0.15 -8.00 54.70
N PRO A 13 -0.19 -9.31 54.99
CA PRO A 13 -0.95 -10.28 54.21
C PRO A 13 -2.41 -10.28 54.66
N LEU A 14 -3.33 -9.81 53.82
CA LEU A 14 -4.77 -9.96 54.03
C LEU A 14 -5.31 -11.18 53.27
N LEU A 15 -5.90 -12.07 54.06
CA LEU A 15 -6.84 -13.17 53.80
C LEU A 15 -7.36 -13.33 52.34
N LEU A 16 -7.09 -14.51 51.77
CA LEU A 16 -7.59 -14.98 50.48
C LEU A 16 -9.12 -15.20 50.49
N ASN A 17 -9.82 -14.51 49.58
CA ASN A 17 -11.24 -14.70 49.31
C ASN A 17 -11.41 -15.44 47.95
N PRO A 18 -12.08 -16.62 47.89
CA PRO A 18 -12.10 -17.46 46.69
C PRO A 18 -12.79 -16.82 45.46
N ILE A 19 -13.61 -15.79 45.64
CA ILE A 19 -14.31 -15.08 44.57
C ILE A 19 -13.35 -14.19 43.75
N LEU A 20 -12.30 -13.66 44.37
CA LEU A 20 -11.30 -12.80 43.71
C LEU A 20 -10.35 -13.62 42.81
N LEU A 21 -10.18 -14.91 43.13
CA LEU A 21 -9.35 -15.86 42.37
C LEU A 21 -10.02 -16.27 41.05
N HIS A 22 -11.35 -16.34 41.00
CA HIS A 22 -12.09 -16.58 39.76
C HIS A 22 -12.10 -15.35 38.82
N LEU A 23 -12.15 -14.14 39.38
CA LEU A 23 -12.16 -12.90 38.59
C LEU A 23 -10.82 -12.65 37.89
N THR A 24 -9.71 -13.00 38.56
CA THR A 24 -8.36 -12.93 37.97
C THR A 24 -8.12 -14.00 36.91
N PHE A 25 -8.73 -15.18 37.04
CA PHE A 25 -8.68 -16.23 36.03
C PHE A 25 -9.42 -15.80 34.74
N LEU A 26 -10.60 -15.18 34.83
CA LEU A 26 -11.31 -14.66 33.65
C LEU A 26 -10.55 -13.54 32.94
N PHE A 27 -9.84 -12.68 33.69
CA PHE A 27 -8.99 -11.63 33.12
C PHE A 27 -7.74 -12.17 32.39
N SER A 28 -7.19 -13.33 32.81
CA SER A 28 -6.04 -13.94 32.14
C SER A 28 -6.42 -14.65 30.82
N HIS A 29 -7.66 -15.12 30.68
CA HIS A 29 -8.13 -15.76 29.46
C HIS A 29 -8.57 -14.74 28.40
N ALA A 30 -9.07 -13.57 28.82
CA ALA A 30 -9.39 -12.45 27.92
C ALA A 30 -8.14 -11.80 27.30
N SER A 31 -7.01 -11.81 28.02
CA SER A 31 -5.72 -11.32 27.52
C SER A 31 -4.99 -12.34 26.65
N TYR A 32 -5.28 -13.64 26.79
CA TYR A 32 -4.74 -14.69 25.91
C TYR A 32 -5.44 -14.74 24.53
N PHE A 33 -6.72 -14.34 24.47
CA PHE A 33 -7.48 -14.25 23.21
C PHE A 33 -7.08 -13.05 22.34
N PHE A 34 -6.29 -12.11 22.88
CA PHE A 34 -5.78 -10.94 22.14
C PHE A 34 -4.41 -11.19 21.47
N PHE A 35 -3.83 -12.38 21.64
CA PHE A 35 -2.59 -12.81 20.98
C PHE A 35 -2.83 -13.94 19.97
N LEU A 36 -3.94 -13.90 19.22
CA LEU A 36 -3.91 -14.56 17.93
C LEU A 36 -2.90 -13.79 17.07
N PRO A 37 -1.84 -14.43 16.54
CA PRO A 37 -1.00 -13.77 15.56
C PRO A 37 -1.93 -13.42 14.40
N VAL A 38 -2.10 -12.12 14.12
CA VAL A 38 -2.63 -11.69 12.84
C VAL A 38 -1.72 -12.37 11.83
N SER A 39 -2.26 -13.38 11.15
CA SER A 39 -1.58 -13.99 10.03
C SER A 39 -1.51 -12.88 9.00
N SER A 40 -0.38 -12.21 8.92
CA SER A 40 -0.06 -11.37 7.78
C SER A 40 -0.02 -12.32 6.59
N TYR A 41 -1.13 -12.40 5.85
CA TYR A 41 -1.15 -12.95 4.50
C TYR A 41 -0.39 -11.96 3.61
N SER A 42 0.93 -11.91 3.78
CA SER A 42 1.83 -11.10 2.98
C SER A 42 2.64 -12.06 2.12
N GLY A 43 2.11 -12.31 0.94
CA GLY A 43 2.76 -13.10 -0.09
C GLY A 43 1.90 -13.04 -1.34
N THR A 44 2.23 -12.10 -2.23
CA THR A 44 1.73 -11.85 -3.60
C THR A 44 1.02 -10.52 -3.84
N LEU A 45 0.21 -9.96 -2.94
CA LEU A 45 -0.61 -8.78 -3.29
C LEU A 45 0.18 -7.49 -3.55
N ASP A 46 1.33 -7.34 -2.90
CA ASP A 46 2.15 -6.12 -2.96
C ASP A 46 3.28 -6.20 -3.99
N ASP A 47 3.36 -7.29 -4.74
CA ASP A 47 4.39 -7.49 -5.73
C ASP A 47 4.23 -6.48 -6.87
N PHE A 48 5.33 -5.80 -7.20
CA PHE A 48 5.32 -4.74 -8.20
C PHE A 48 5.27 -5.32 -9.62
N VAL A 49 4.28 -4.89 -10.40
CA VAL A 49 4.08 -5.34 -11.78
C VAL A 49 4.64 -4.31 -12.76
N TYR A 50 4.15 -3.07 -12.71
CA TYR A 50 4.70 -1.95 -13.49
C TYR A 50 4.33 -0.60 -12.84
N GLY A 51 4.99 0.46 -13.31
CA GLY A 51 4.64 1.83 -12.94
C GLY A 51 5.15 2.81 -13.98
N GLY A 52 4.67 4.04 -13.91
CA GLY A 52 5.03 5.10 -14.85
C GLY A 52 4.80 6.48 -14.25
N CYS A 53 5.53 7.46 -14.77
CA CYS A 53 5.46 8.84 -14.32
C CYS A 53 5.05 9.74 -15.48
N SER A 54 4.32 10.80 -15.21
CA SER A 54 4.12 11.85 -16.21
C SER A 54 5.41 12.67 -16.40
N HIS A 55 5.51 13.33 -17.55
CA HIS A 55 6.66 14.20 -17.85
C HIS A 55 6.62 15.51 -17.05
N GLN A 56 5.42 15.98 -16.67
CA GLN A 56 5.25 17.24 -15.99
C GLN A 56 5.61 17.11 -14.51
N LYS A 57 6.36 18.10 -14.01
CA LYS A 57 6.79 18.17 -12.61
C LYS A 57 6.14 19.37 -11.93
N TYR A 58 5.78 19.19 -10.67
CA TYR A 58 5.33 20.27 -9.82
C TYR A 58 6.50 20.89 -9.05
N TYR A 59 6.30 22.09 -8.52
CA TYR A 59 7.29 22.76 -7.68
C TYR A 59 7.13 22.34 -6.21
N PRO A 60 8.20 21.97 -5.48
CA PRO A 60 8.10 21.66 -4.05
C PRO A 60 7.55 22.82 -3.23
N GLY A 61 6.59 22.56 -2.34
CA GLY A 61 5.86 23.56 -1.56
C GLY A 61 4.75 24.27 -2.33
N SER A 62 4.43 23.84 -3.55
CA SER A 62 3.29 24.36 -4.30
C SER A 62 1.95 23.88 -3.71
N PRO A 63 0.84 24.60 -3.96
CA PRO A 63 -0.51 24.12 -3.62
C PRO A 63 -0.83 22.75 -4.23
N TYR A 64 -0.26 22.47 -5.40
CA TYR A 64 -0.38 21.17 -6.06
C TYR A 64 0.13 20.04 -5.17
N GLU A 65 1.30 20.21 -4.54
CA GLU A 65 1.88 19.18 -3.68
C GLU A 65 0.99 18.87 -2.48
N SER A 66 0.50 19.89 -1.77
CA SER A 66 -0.42 19.70 -0.63
C SER A 66 -1.77 19.09 -1.03
N ASN A 67 -2.28 19.46 -2.20
CA ASN A 67 -3.52 18.88 -2.74
C ASN A 67 -3.29 17.41 -3.13
N LEU A 68 -2.13 17.08 -3.68
CA LEU A 68 -1.76 15.71 -4.01
C LEU A 68 -1.65 14.86 -2.75
N ASP A 69 -0.99 15.35 -1.69
CA ASP A 69 -0.92 14.65 -0.39
C ASP A 69 -2.31 14.38 0.19
N SER A 70 -3.18 15.37 0.13
CA SER A 70 -4.57 15.24 0.59
C SER A 70 -5.34 14.20 -0.23
N LEU A 71 -5.20 14.22 -1.55
CA LEU A 71 -5.84 13.27 -2.46
C LEU A 71 -5.34 11.84 -2.24
N LEU A 72 -4.03 11.64 -2.08
CA LEU A 72 -3.44 10.33 -1.80
C LEU A 72 -3.91 9.79 -0.44
N THR A 73 -4.05 10.67 0.56
CA THR A 73 -4.65 10.30 1.85
C THR A 73 -6.10 9.87 1.70
N SER A 74 -6.91 10.60 0.90
CA SER A 74 -8.29 10.19 0.60
C SER A 74 -8.38 8.86 -0.12
N ILE A 75 -7.46 8.58 -1.06
CA ILE A 75 -7.35 7.29 -1.75
C ILE A 75 -7.15 6.15 -0.75
N VAL A 76 -6.15 6.26 0.14
CA VAL A 76 -5.86 5.22 1.15
C VAL A 76 -7.04 5.02 2.10
N ASN A 77 -7.65 6.11 2.58
CA ASN A 77 -8.78 6.02 3.51
C ASN A 77 -10.04 5.40 2.88
N SER A 78 -10.29 5.67 1.60
CA SER A 78 -11.44 5.10 0.88
C SER A 78 -11.29 3.61 0.60
N ALA A 79 -10.05 3.12 0.43
CA ALA A 79 -9.78 1.72 0.13
C ALA A 79 -10.23 0.76 1.24
N ALA A 80 -10.42 1.27 2.47
CA ALA A 80 -10.98 0.51 3.59
C ALA A 80 -12.49 0.23 3.46
N PHE A 81 -13.18 0.81 2.49
CA PHE A 81 -14.65 0.71 2.34
C PHE A 81 -15.12 0.36 0.93
N SER A 82 -14.24 0.42 -0.06
CA SER A 82 -14.57 0.13 -1.46
C SER A 82 -13.35 -0.36 -2.21
N SER A 83 -13.55 -1.29 -3.14
CA SER A 83 -12.50 -1.79 -4.04
C SER A 83 -12.18 -0.84 -5.19
N TYR A 84 -12.99 0.20 -5.41
CA TYR A 84 -12.75 1.22 -6.43
C TYR A 84 -13.30 2.57 -5.98
N SER A 85 -12.56 3.64 -6.24
CA SER A 85 -13.05 5.00 -6.15
C SER A 85 -12.20 5.94 -7.02
N ASN A 86 -12.77 7.10 -7.34
CA ASN A 86 -12.07 8.18 -8.01
C ASN A 86 -12.23 9.49 -7.25
N PHE A 87 -11.26 10.37 -7.45
CA PHE A 87 -11.11 11.62 -6.72
C PHE A 87 -10.77 12.73 -7.70
N THR A 88 -11.26 13.92 -7.40
CA THR A 88 -10.87 15.14 -8.09
C THR A 88 -10.58 16.19 -7.04
N ALA A 89 -9.33 16.67 -7.01
CA ALA A 89 -8.98 17.88 -6.29
C ALA A 89 -9.00 19.04 -7.28
N ALA A 90 -9.89 19.99 -7.07
CA ALA A 90 -9.96 21.19 -7.90
C ALA A 90 -8.71 22.07 -7.67
N GLY A 91 -8.17 22.60 -8.76
CA GLY A 91 -7.06 23.54 -8.74
C GLY A 91 -7.52 24.98 -8.95
N ALA A 92 -6.66 25.95 -8.64
CA ALA A 92 -6.89 27.35 -8.99
C ALA A 92 -6.87 27.58 -10.51
N SER A 93 -6.09 26.77 -11.22
CA SER A 93 -6.08 26.66 -12.67
C SER A 93 -6.29 25.21 -13.12
N PRO A 94 -6.60 24.94 -14.40
CA PRO A 94 -6.70 23.58 -14.93
C PRO A 94 -5.43 22.77 -14.72
N MET A 95 -4.26 23.41 -14.69
CA MET A 95 -2.97 22.75 -14.47
C MET A 95 -2.76 22.33 -13.00
N ASP A 96 -3.54 22.91 -12.08
CA ASP A 96 -3.50 22.63 -10.66
C ASP A 96 -4.53 21.58 -10.22
N ALA A 97 -5.41 21.16 -11.14
CA ALA A 97 -6.37 20.09 -10.88
C ALA A 97 -5.64 18.75 -10.78
N ILE A 98 -6.15 17.86 -9.93
CA ILE A 98 -5.60 16.52 -9.73
C ILE A 98 -6.72 15.52 -9.82
N TYR A 99 -6.56 14.56 -10.72
CA TYR A 99 -7.45 13.43 -10.87
C TYR A 99 -6.76 12.21 -10.31
N GLY A 100 -7.48 11.42 -9.52
CA GLY A 100 -6.95 10.21 -8.90
C GLY A 100 -7.94 9.07 -8.95
N MET A 101 -7.44 7.85 -9.01
CA MET A 101 -8.23 6.65 -8.75
C MET A 101 -7.40 5.59 -8.06
N TYR A 102 -8.09 4.63 -7.47
CA TYR A 102 -7.53 3.32 -7.18
C TYR A 102 -8.51 2.23 -7.60
N GLN A 103 -7.98 1.05 -7.87
CA GLN A 103 -8.75 -0.15 -8.13
C GLN A 103 -8.04 -1.36 -7.53
N CYS A 104 -8.70 -2.05 -6.62
CA CYS A 104 -8.28 -3.35 -6.11
C CYS A 104 -8.83 -4.46 -7.00
N ARG A 105 -8.17 -5.62 -6.95
CA ARG A 105 -8.77 -6.87 -7.38
C ARG A 105 -10.10 -7.10 -6.66
N GLY A 106 -11.10 -7.58 -7.41
CA GLY A 106 -12.47 -7.72 -6.91
C GLY A 106 -12.68 -8.85 -5.89
N ASP A 107 -11.70 -9.74 -5.73
CA ASP A 107 -11.72 -10.86 -4.78
C ASP A 107 -11.00 -10.56 -3.46
N LEU A 108 -10.47 -9.36 -3.27
CA LEU A 108 -9.78 -8.97 -2.05
C LEU A 108 -10.75 -8.46 -0.96
N PRO A 109 -10.54 -8.84 0.30
CA PRO A 109 -11.23 -8.19 1.41
C PRO A 109 -10.75 -6.73 1.56
N GLU A 110 -11.59 -5.90 2.18
CA GLU A 110 -11.36 -4.44 2.29
C GLU A 110 -10.03 -4.10 2.97
N LEU A 111 -9.64 -4.88 3.99
CA LEU A 111 -8.38 -4.66 4.71
C LEU A 111 -7.15 -4.91 3.81
N ASP A 112 -7.17 -5.96 2.99
CA ASP A 112 -6.09 -6.27 2.06
C ASP A 112 -6.05 -5.25 0.91
N CYS A 113 -7.21 -4.77 0.45
CA CYS A 113 -7.31 -3.68 -0.51
C CYS A 113 -6.67 -2.39 0.05
N ALA A 114 -7.00 -2.01 1.28
CA ALA A 114 -6.43 -0.84 1.93
C ALA A 114 -4.90 -0.94 2.09
N ALA A 115 -4.40 -2.12 2.49
CA ALA A 115 -2.97 -2.39 2.60
C ALA A 115 -2.26 -2.26 1.23
N CYS A 116 -2.80 -2.91 0.19
CA CYS A 116 -2.23 -2.82 -1.15
C CYS A 116 -2.22 -1.39 -1.67
N VAL A 117 -3.33 -0.65 -1.54
CA VAL A 117 -3.43 0.75 -2.01
C VAL A 117 -2.43 1.64 -1.28
N SER A 118 -2.24 1.45 0.04
CA SER A 118 -1.21 2.14 0.81
C SER A 118 0.19 1.88 0.25
N HIS A 119 0.53 0.62 -0.02
CA HIS A 119 1.81 0.25 -0.62
C HIS A 119 1.96 0.82 -2.04
N ALA A 120 0.92 0.79 -2.87
CA ALA A 120 0.92 1.36 -4.21
C ALA A 120 1.17 2.88 -4.18
N VAL A 121 0.53 3.61 -3.25
CA VAL A 121 0.78 5.04 -3.03
C VAL A 121 2.24 5.29 -2.66
N ILE A 122 2.81 4.53 -1.72
CA ILE A 122 4.23 4.63 -1.36
C ILE A 122 5.12 4.37 -2.59
N ARG A 123 4.78 3.36 -3.41
CA ARG A 123 5.52 3.05 -4.65
C ARG A 123 5.45 4.17 -5.67
N THR A 124 4.29 4.79 -5.89
CA THR A 124 4.18 5.93 -6.81
C THR A 124 5.09 7.09 -6.39
N ARG A 125 5.13 7.43 -5.09
CA ARG A 125 6.02 8.49 -4.57
C ARG A 125 7.50 8.16 -4.72
N ALA A 126 7.88 6.91 -4.46
CA ALA A 126 9.26 6.46 -4.59
C ALA A 126 9.73 6.40 -6.06
N LEU A 127 8.86 5.95 -6.97
CA LEU A 127 9.17 5.82 -8.40
C LEU A 127 9.17 7.19 -9.10
N CYS A 128 8.26 8.08 -8.73
CA CYS A 128 7.96 9.32 -9.44
C CYS A 128 8.06 10.55 -8.52
N PRO A 129 9.26 10.88 -8.00
CA PRO A 129 9.43 12.03 -7.11
C PRO A 129 9.17 13.35 -7.86
N GLY A 130 8.25 14.15 -7.34
CA GLY A 130 7.99 15.51 -7.84
C GLY A 130 7.23 15.60 -9.18
N THR A 131 6.60 14.51 -9.64
CA THR A 131 5.83 14.51 -10.89
C THR A 131 4.35 14.78 -10.64
N CYS A 132 3.68 15.44 -11.59
CA CYS A 132 2.25 15.72 -11.55
C CYS A 132 1.40 14.47 -11.81
N GLY A 133 1.99 13.38 -12.27
CA GLY A 133 1.29 12.14 -12.50
C GLY A 133 2.17 10.95 -12.22
N ALA A 134 1.55 9.90 -11.68
CA ALA A 134 2.17 8.61 -11.47
C ALA A 134 1.11 7.51 -11.48
N ALA A 135 1.53 6.33 -11.92
CA ALA A 135 0.75 5.11 -11.83
C ALA A 135 1.61 3.98 -11.27
N ALA A 136 1.01 3.12 -10.45
CA ALA A 136 1.62 1.90 -9.97
C ALA A 136 0.59 0.76 -10.01
N GLN A 137 0.97 -0.34 -10.65
CA GLN A 137 0.28 -1.61 -10.61
C GLN A 137 1.05 -2.56 -9.70
N LEU A 138 0.38 -2.99 -8.64
CA LEU A 138 0.75 -4.16 -7.84
C LEU A 138 -0.16 -5.33 -8.24
N GLU A 139 0.19 -6.55 -7.85
CA GLU A 139 -0.64 -7.72 -8.09
C GLU A 139 -2.06 -7.58 -7.51
N GLY A 140 -2.20 -6.90 -6.36
CA GLY A 140 -3.48 -6.71 -5.68
C GLY A 140 -4.28 -5.47 -6.11
N CYS A 141 -3.62 -4.44 -6.63
CA CYS A 141 -4.25 -3.14 -6.84
C CYS A 141 -3.50 -2.25 -7.83
N TYR A 142 -4.22 -1.23 -8.31
CA TYR A 142 -3.75 -0.18 -9.17
C TYR A 142 -4.04 1.18 -8.54
N VAL A 143 -3.08 2.09 -8.60
CA VAL A 143 -3.25 3.51 -8.21
C VAL A 143 -2.73 4.37 -9.35
N LYS A 144 -3.51 5.40 -9.73
CA LYS A 144 -3.08 6.42 -10.69
C LYS A 144 -3.55 7.79 -10.26
N TYR A 145 -2.68 8.77 -10.38
CA TYR A 145 -3.04 10.19 -10.35
C TYR A 145 -2.37 10.93 -11.51
N ASP A 146 -2.97 12.02 -11.94
CA ASP A 146 -2.44 12.91 -12.99
C ASP A 146 -3.08 14.30 -12.90
N ASN A 147 -2.43 15.32 -13.46
CA ASN A 147 -3.03 16.66 -13.65
C ASN A 147 -3.82 16.77 -14.96
N SER A 148 -3.68 15.77 -15.84
CA SER A 148 -4.53 15.60 -17.02
C SER A 148 -5.72 14.68 -16.71
N THR A 149 -6.86 14.93 -17.36
CA THR A 149 -8.04 14.08 -17.18
C THR A 149 -7.85 12.71 -17.86
N PHE A 150 -8.14 11.65 -17.13
CA PHE A 150 -8.14 10.26 -17.64
C PHE A 150 -9.37 9.46 -17.16
N LEU A 151 -10.18 10.01 -16.27
CA LEU A 151 -11.35 9.33 -15.72
C LEU A 151 -12.42 9.19 -16.80
N GLY A 152 -12.86 7.96 -17.06
CA GLY A 152 -13.87 7.67 -18.09
C GLY A 152 -13.36 7.76 -19.53
N VAL A 153 -12.04 7.89 -19.74
CA VAL A 153 -11.41 7.93 -21.06
C VAL A 153 -10.87 6.53 -21.40
N GLU A 154 -11.22 6.01 -22.57
CA GLU A 154 -10.69 4.74 -23.05
C GLU A 154 -9.24 4.90 -23.51
N ASP A 155 -8.35 4.05 -23.00
CA ASP A 155 -6.94 3.99 -23.38
C ASP A 155 -6.51 2.52 -23.57
N LYS A 156 -6.05 2.17 -24.77
CA LYS A 156 -5.62 0.81 -25.16
C LYS A 156 -4.11 0.70 -25.31
N THR A 157 -3.35 1.68 -24.85
CA THR A 157 -1.90 1.64 -24.92
C THR A 157 -1.35 0.47 -24.11
N VAL A 158 -0.43 -0.28 -24.72
CA VAL A 158 0.19 -1.43 -24.05
C VAL A 158 1.31 -0.91 -23.15
N VAL A 159 1.08 -0.98 -21.84
CA VAL A 159 2.03 -0.51 -20.81
C VAL A 159 3.05 -1.57 -20.40
N LEU A 160 2.66 -2.85 -20.38
CA LEU A 160 3.53 -3.97 -20.07
C LEU A 160 3.07 -5.22 -20.83
N LYS A 161 4.02 -5.95 -21.41
CA LYS A 161 3.79 -7.30 -21.94
C LYS A 161 4.86 -8.23 -21.36
N LYS A 162 4.43 -9.18 -20.53
CA LYS A 162 5.30 -10.22 -19.97
C LYS A 162 4.85 -11.58 -20.51
N CYS A 163 5.77 -12.33 -21.09
CA CYS A 163 5.50 -13.68 -21.60
C CYS A 163 6.01 -14.71 -20.59
N GLY A 164 5.20 -15.72 -20.28
CA GLY A 164 5.62 -16.86 -19.46
C GLY A 164 6.45 -17.87 -20.25
N ILE A 165 7.30 -18.61 -19.54
CA ILE A 165 7.91 -19.85 -20.04
C ILE A 165 6.93 -20.98 -19.69
N PRO A 166 6.74 -22.03 -20.53
CA PRO A 166 5.88 -23.15 -20.19
C PRO A 166 6.18 -23.73 -18.80
N GLU A 167 5.14 -24.10 -18.06
CA GLU A 167 5.16 -24.57 -16.66
C GLU A 167 6.18 -25.70 -16.37
N LEU A 168 6.59 -26.45 -17.40
CA LEU A 168 7.61 -27.50 -17.32
C LEU A 168 9.06 -26.96 -17.10
N LEU A 169 9.30 -25.68 -17.38
CA LEU A 169 10.61 -25.03 -17.27
C LEU A 169 10.74 -24.14 -16.03
N SER A 170 9.64 -23.86 -15.32
CA SER A 170 9.67 -23.04 -14.10
C SER A 170 10.42 -23.75 -12.96
N SER A 171 10.30 -25.08 -12.87
CA SER A 171 10.99 -25.94 -11.90
C SER A 171 12.51 -26.08 -12.14
N LEU A 172 12.99 -25.78 -13.35
CA LEU A 172 14.41 -25.81 -13.71
C LEU A 172 15.12 -24.47 -13.44
N SER A 173 14.38 -23.41 -13.09
CA SER A 173 14.94 -22.05 -12.93
C SER A 173 15.26 -21.66 -11.47
N SER A 174 14.89 -22.48 -10.48
CA SER A 174 15.03 -22.14 -9.06
C SER A 174 16.47 -22.16 -8.54
N SER A 175 17.46 -22.56 -9.33
CA SER A 175 18.88 -22.39 -9.01
C SER A 175 19.60 -21.63 -10.12
N HIS A 176 19.85 -20.33 -9.88
CA HIS A 176 20.88 -19.53 -10.54
C HIS A 176 20.54 -18.89 -11.90
N PHE A 177 19.58 -17.97 -11.95
CA PHE A 177 19.42 -17.08 -13.12
C PHE A 177 18.98 -15.65 -12.78
N SER A 178 19.76 -14.97 -11.92
CA SER A 178 19.71 -13.52 -11.78
C SER A 178 20.97 -12.86 -12.37
N GLU A 179 21.40 -13.25 -13.58
CA GLU A 179 22.41 -12.42 -14.30
C GLU A 179 22.55 -12.66 -15.80
N LYS A 180 21.55 -13.20 -16.53
CA LYS A 180 21.74 -13.38 -17.99
C LYS A 180 20.52 -13.43 -18.89
N LEU A 181 19.52 -12.58 -18.67
CA LEU A 181 18.58 -12.25 -19.76
C LEU A 181 18.57 -10.74 -20.04
N SER A 182 19.75 -10.18 -20.30
CA SER A 182 19.85 -9.06 -21.21
C SER A 182 20.43 -9.58 -22.51
N MET A 183 19.75 -9.25 -23.62
CA MET A 183 20.17 -9.42 -25.01
C MET A 183 19.98 -10.79 -25.68
N LYS A 184 18.73 -11.08 -26.10
CA LYS A 184 18.36 -11.53 -27.47
C LYS A 184 16.84 -11.75 -27.46
N ALA A 185 16.03 -10.96 -28.17
CA ALA A 185 15.41 -11.30 -29.47
C ALA A 185 14.03 -10.58 -29.45
N MET A 186 13.40 -9.98 -30.47
CA MET A 186 13.63 -9.58 -31.87
C MET A 186 12.67 -8.37 -32.09
N ALA A 187 12.99 -7.30 -32.81
CA ALA A 187 12.80 -7.12 -34.26
C ALA A 187 11.51 -7.73 -34.87
N SER A 188 10.82 -6.91 -35.68
CA SER A 188 9.73 -7.20 -36.64
C SER A 188 8.32 -7.36 -36.03
N ASP A 189 7.22 -6.85 -36.58
CA ASP A 189 6.87 -5.90 -37.65
C ASP A 189 5.35 -5.62 -37.49
N GLY A 190 4.82 -4.56 -38.08
CA GLY A 190 3.37 -4.37 -38.15
C GLY A 190 2.94 -3.07 -38.81
N ALA A 191 3.26 -2.91 -40.10
CA ALA A 191 2.55 -1.99 -40.99
C ALA A 191 1.12 -2.50 -41.23
N GLY A 192 0.17 -1.56 -41.23
CA GLY A 192 -1.23 -1.73 -41.61
C GLY A 192 -1.90 -0.37 -41.63
#